data_AF-A0AAW8D9P6-F1
#
_entry.id   AF-A0AAW8D9P6-F1
#
_cell.length_a   1.000
_cell.length_b   1.000
_cell.length_c   1.000
_cell.angle_alpha   90.00
_cell.angle_beta   90.00
_cell.angle_gamma   90.00
#
_symmetry.space_group_name_H-M   'P 1'
#
loop_
_entity.id
_entity.type
_entity.pdbx_description
1 polymer ?
#
loop_
_entity_poly.entity_id
_entity_poly.type
_entity_poly.pdbx_seq_one_letter_code
_entity_poly.pdbx_strand_id
1 'polypeptide(L)'
;MSAPETTHDWQPLWARLNAGEETLPAGVLMTAPPGEVNSALPLESEFGVFEAPLEDYDVVELTRFDRPLARGRVAFGDGFAVVGPVRAVDGDSVALDHEAVILARLAEEAFVEGADVVYAPVDAAAADRYEALGWTRAGELAP
;
A
#
# COMPACT_ATOMS: atom_id res chain seq x y z
N MET A 1 -5.37 0.44 25.23
CA MET A 1 -5.06 -0.38 24.06
C MET A 1 -3.66 0.01 23.62
N SER A 2 -2.77 -0.97 23.47
CA SER A 2 -1.36 -0.72 23.13
C SER A 2 -1.21 -0.55 21.62
N ALA A 3 -0.30 0.32 21.19
CA ALA A 3 0.10 0.44 19.78
C ALA A 3 0.60 -0.93 19.25
N PRO A 4 0.49 -1.21 17.94
CA PRO A 4 1.05 -2.42 17.35
C PRO A 4 2.56 -2.48 17.65
N GLU A 5 3.02 -3.60 18.19
CA GLU A 5 4.45 -3.82 18.45
C GLU A 5 5.16 -3.95 17.10
N THR A 6 5.75 -2.85 16.65
CA THR A 6 6.56 -2.78 15.43
C THR A 6 7.97 -2.37 15.77
N THR A 7 8.94 -2.86 15.00
CA THR A 7 10.35 -2.50 15.17
C THR A 7 10.68 -1.12 14.57
N HIS A 8 9.79 -0.58 13.73
CA HIS A 8 10.00 0.63 12.93
C HIS A 8 9.03 1.75 13.31
N ASP A 9 9.51 3.00 13.26
CA ASP A 9 8.67 4.19 13.40
C ASP A 9 8.03 4.54 12.05
N TRP A 10 6.90 3.90 11.75
CA TRP A 10 6.24 3.97 10.44
C TRP A 10 5.27 5.16 10.29
N GLN A 11 4.81 5.74 11.39
CA GLN A 11 3.81 6.81 11.39
C GLN A 11 4.27 8.07 10.63
N PRO A 12 5.55 8.52 10.72
CA PRO A 12 6.03 9.65 9.93
C PRO A 12 5.92 9.42 8.42
N LEU A 13 6.15 8.20 7.94
CA LEU A 13 6.01 7.87 6.52
C LEU A 13 4.55 7.86 6.09
N TRP A 14 3.65 7.33 6.93
CA TRP A 14 2.21 7.42 6.69
C TRP A 14 1.72 8.87 6.53
N ALA A 15 2.16 9.76 7.41
CA ALA A 15 1.80 11.18 7.34
C ALA A 15 2.28 11.82 6.03
N ARG A 16 3.49 11.48 5.56
CA ARG A 16 4.01 11.97 4.25
C ARG A 16 3.10 11.56 3.10
N LEU A 17 2.66 10.30 3.06
CA LEU A 17 1.80 9.78 1.99
C LEU A 17 0.43 10.47 1.92
N ASN A 18 -0.05 10.95 3.06
CA ASN A 18 -1.37 11.58 3.20
C ASN A 18 -1.28 13.10 3.39
N ALA A 19 -0.24 13.74 2.83
CA ALA A 19 -0.08 15.20 2.83
C ALA A 19 -0.13 15.84 4.23
N GLY A 20 0.41 15.16 5.24
CA GLY A 20 0.42 15.60 6.64
C GLY A 20 -0.83 15.20 7.43
N GLU A 21 -1.75 14.43 6.84
CA GLU A 21 -2.84 13.82 7.60
C GLU A 21 -2.30 12.67 8.46
N GLU A 22 -2.21 12.92 9.76
CA GLU A 22 -1.77 11.94 10.76
C GLU A 22 -2.89 10.98 11.16
N THR A 23 -4.14 11.26 10.76
CA THR A 23 -5.28 10.42 11.13
C THR A 23 -5.14 9.05 10.49
N LEU A 24 -4.98 8.06 11.36
CA LEU A 24 -4.93 6.67 10.97
C LEU A 24 -6.36 6.16 10.72
N PRO A 25 -6.54 5.19 9.82
CA PRO A 25 -7.80 4.47 9.78
C PRO A 25 -8.03 3.81 11.14
N ALA A 26 -9.27 3.90 11.65
CA ALA A 26 -9.71 3.03 12.73
C ALA A 26 -9.75 1.59 12.18
N GLY A 27 -8.72 0.82 12.45
CA GLY A 27 -8.53 -0.45 11.77
C GLY A 27 -7.27 -1.18 12.20
N VAL A 28 -6.54 -1.73 11.24
CA VAL A 28 -5.45 -2.68 11.49
C VAL A 28 -4.20 -2.23 10.76
N LEU A 29 -3.05 -2.35 11.42
CA LEU A 29 -1.76 -2.27 10.76
C LEU A 29 -1.46 -3.63 10.13
N MET A 30 -1.45 -3.69 8.81
CA MET A 30 -1.01 -4.88 8.07
C MET A 30 0.51 -4.81 7.85
N THR A 31 1.15 -5.96 7.78
CA THR A 31 2.58 -6.08 7.48
C THR A 31 2.91 -7.30 6.65
N ALA A 32 3.99 -7.24 5.88
CA ALA A 32 4.54 -8.40 5.19
C ALA A 32 5.99 -8.19 4.72
N PRO A 33 6.74 -9.26 4.43
CA PRO A 33 7.92 -9.19 3.58
C PRO A 33 7.49 -8.82 2.15
N PRO A 34 8.08 -7.80 1.51
CA PRO A 34 7.59 -7.30 0.22
C PRO A 34 7.67 -8.33 -0.91
N GLY A 35 8.66 -9.23 -0.89
CA GLY A 35 8.79 -10.32 -1.86
C GLY A 35 7.82 -11.50 -1.67
N GLU A 36 7.02 -11.51 -0.60
CA GLU A 36 6.14 -12.63 -0.23
C GLU A 36 4.64 -12.30 -0.36
N VAL A 37 4.29 -11.08 -0.78
CA VAL A 37 2.88 -10.63 -0.89
C VAL A 37 2.45 -10.31 -2.31
N ASN A 38 1.12 -10.27 -2.48
CA ASN A 38 0.45 -9.70 -3.64
C ASN A 38 0.94 -10.35 -4.95
N SER A 39 0.70 -11.65 -5.14
CA SER A 39 0.97 -12.29 -6.43
C SER A 39 0.26 -11.51 -7.54
N ALA A 40 1.02 -10.76 -8.36
CA ALA A 40 0.45 -9.87 -9.34
C ALA A 40 -0.34 -10.69 -10.37
N LEU A 41 -1.66 -10.48 -10.41
CA LEU A 41 -2.48 -11.09 -11.44
C LEU A 41 -2.13 -10.47 -12.80
N PRO A 42 -2.13 -11.27 -13.89
CA PRO A 42 -1.96 -10.73 -15.21
C PRO A 42 -3.10 -9.75 -15.51
N LEU A 43 -2.74 -8.54 -15.91
CA LEU A 43 -3.69 -7.54 -16.37
C LEU A 43 -4.19 -7.86 -17.79
N GLU A 44 -5.45 -7.54 -18.06
CA GLU A 44 -5.96 -7.56 -19.43
C GLU A 44 -5.25 -6.49 -20.27
N SER A 45 -5.18 -6.67 -21.59
CA SER A 45 -4.41 -5.81 -22.49
C SER A 45 -4.88 -4.35 -22.55
N GLU A 46 -6.10 -4.06 -22.05
CA GLU A 46 -6.60 -2.68 -21.95
C GLU A 46 -6.05 -1.92 -20.74
N PHE A 47 -5.43 -2.62 -19.79
CA PHE A 47 -4.85 -2.03 -18.58
C PHE A 47 -3.34 -1.90 -18.70
N GLY A 48 -2.79 -0.87 -18.06
CA GLY A 48 -1.37 -0.65 -17.91
C GLY A 48 -1.02 -0.13 -16.53
N VAL A 49 0.20 -0.37 -16.09
CA VAL A 49 0.74 0.20 -14.85
C VAL A 49 1.79 1.26 -15.20
N PHE A 50 1.73 2.39 -14.50
CA PHE A 50 2.72 3.44 -14.55
C PHE A 50 3.31 3.66 -13.16
N GLU A 51 4.63 3.72 -13.10
CA GLU A 51 5.40 3.94 -11.88
C GLU A 51 6.11 5.29 -12.00
N ALA A 52 6.00 6.11 -10.96
CA ALA A 52 6.61 7.43 -10.91
C ALA A 52 7.33 7.62 -9.57
N PRO A 53 8.67 7.66 -9.57
CA PRO A 53 9.41 8.02 -8.38
C PRO A 53 9.28 9.52 -8.10
N LEU A 54 8.97 9.89 -6.86
CA LEU A 54 8.97 11.28 -6.41
C LEU A 54 9.95 11.45 -5.24
N GLU A 55 10.19 12.70 -4.86
CA GLU A 55 11.23 13.03 -3.87
C GLU A 55 11.01 12.32 -2.51
N ASP A 56 9.76 12.22 -2.06
CA ASP A 56 9.42 11.70 -0.72
C ASP A 56 8.71 10.35 -0.72
N TYR A 57 8.24 9.88 -1.88
CA TYR A 57 7.45 8.66 -2.04
C TYR A 57 7.31 8.31 -3.53
N ASP A 58 6.98 7.06 -3.82
CA ASP A 58 6.68 6.63 -5.17
C ASP A 58 5.18 6.44 -5.38
N VAL A 59 4.75 6.59 -6.62
CA VAL A 59 3.37 6.40 -7.05
C VAL A 59 3.30 5.27 -8.04
N VAL A 60 2.38 4.33 -7.79
CA VAL A 60 1.93 3.35 -8.77
C VAL A 60 0.53 3.75 -9.21
N GLU A 61 0.34 3.91 -10.52
CA GLU A 61 -0.94 4.22 -11.15
C GLU A 61 -1.36 3.06 -12.06
N LEU A 62 -2.56 2.56 -11.87
CA LEU A 62 -3.23 1.70 -12.83
C LEU A 62 -4.01 2.57 -13.81
N THR A 63 -3.87 2.27 -15.10
CA THR A 63 -4.57 2.93 -16.19
C THR A 63 -5.43 1.94 -16.96
N ARG A 64 -6.49 2.43 -17.60
CA ARG A 64 -7.30 1.71 -18.59
C ARG A 64 -7.39 2.56 -19.85
N PHE A 65 -6.90 2.06 -20.99
CA PHE A 65 -6.76 2.82 -22.24
C PHE A 65 -6.10 4.20 -22.03
N ASP A 66 -4.96 4.21 -21.34
CA ASP A 66 -4.17 5.41 -20.99
C ASP A 66 -4.89 6.43 -20.09
N ARG A 67 -6.02 6.05 -19.48
CA ARG A 67 -6.72 6.88 -18.49
C ARG A 67 -6.45 6.36 -17.08
N PRO A 68 -6.03 7.21 -16.13
CA PRO A 68 -5.86 6.81 -14.74
C PRO A 68 -7.15 6.23 -14.16
N LEU A 69 -7.04 5.08 -13.50
CA LEU A 69 -8.15 4.39 -12.85
C LEU A 69 -7.98 4.42 -11.33
N ALA A 70 -6.81 4.01 -10.85
CA ALA A 70 -6.50 3.93 -9.43
C ALA A 70 -5.02 4.21 -9.18
N ARG A 71 -4.69 4.66 -7.97
CA ARG A 71 -3.35 5.01 -7.54
C ARG A 71 -3.08 4.50 -6.14
N GLY A 72 -1.88 4.00 -5.92
CA GLY A 72 -1.34 3.79 -4.58
C GLY A 72 0.01 4.49 -4.45
N ARG A 73 0.49 4.59 -3.21
CA ARG A 73 1.75 5.27 -2.89
C ARG A 73 2.56 4.45 -1.91
N VAL A 74 3.88 4.56 -1.99
CA VAL A 74 4.81 3.93 -1.06
C VAL A 74 5.88 4.92 -0.63
N ALA A 75 6.15 5.00 0.67
CA ALA A 75 7.22 5.82 1.23
C ALA A 75 8.24 4.91 1.92
N PHE A 76 9.51 5.28 1.83
CA PHE A 76 10.62 4.42 2.25
C PHE A 76 11.28 4.93 3.53
N GLY A 77 11.70 3.99 4.37
CA GLY A 77 12.53 4.18 5.55
C GLY A 77 13.73 3.25 5.51
N ASP A 78 14.52 3.24 6.59
CA ASP A 78 15.69 2.36 6.69
C ASP A 78 15.26 0.92 6.98
N GLY A 79 15.29 0.06 5.95
CA GLY A 79 14.90 -1.36 6.04
C GLY A 79 13.39 -1.62 6.05
N PHE A 80 12.55 -0.61 5.83
CA PHE A 80 11.09 -0.78 5.76
C PHE A 80 10.44 0.22 4.80
N ALA A 81 9.19 -0.05 4.42
CA ALA A 81 8.37 0.90 3.69
C ALA A 81 6.93 0.94 4.20
N VAL A 82 6.23 2.03 3.90
CA VAL A 82 4.81 2.21 4.22
C VAL A 82 4.03 2.38 2.94
N VAL A 83 2.95 1.62 2.80
CA VAL A 83 2.01 1.70 1.69
C VAL A 83 0.77 2.48 2.13
N GLY A 84 0.42 3.48 1.32
CA GLY A 84 -0.81 4.24 1.45
C GLY A 84 -2.01 3.49 0.87
N PRO A 85 -3.25 3.95 1.14
CA PRO A 85 -4.44 3.31 0.61
C PRO A 85 -4.47 3.44 -0.91
N VAL A 86 -4.91 2.38 -1.59
CA VAL A 86 -5.21 2.46 -3.02
C VAL A 86 -6.51 3.25 -3.20
N ARG A 87 -6.44 4.33 -3.98
CA ARG A 87 -7.56 5.25 -4.21
C ARG A 87 -7.90 5.31 -5.69
N ALA A 88 -9.19 5.36 -6.01
CA ALA A 88 -9.62 5.67 -7.36
C ALA A 88 -9.33 7.13 -7.72
N VAL A 89 -9.06 7.38 -9.00
CA VAL A 89 -8.73 8.74 -9.47
C VAL A 89 -9.99 9.59 -9.69
N ASP A 90 -11.08 8.99 -10.18
CA ASP A 90 -12.34 9.70 -10.51
C ASP A 90 -13.52 9.30 -9.60
N GLY A 91 -13.24 8.67 -8.45
CA GLY A 91 -14.24 8.34 -7.42
C GLY A 91 -15.05 7.05 -7.64
N ASP A 92 -14.77 6.30 -8.72
CA ASP A 92 -15.31 4.95 -8.92
C ASP A 92 -14.69 3.94 -7.93
N SER A 93 -15.35 2.82 -7.64
CA SER A 93 -14.74 1.80 -6.78
C SER A 93 -13.62 1.07 -7.51
N VAL A 94 -12.49 0.84 -6.83
CA VAL A 94 -11.39 0.04 -7.35
C VAL A 94 -11.76 -1.45 -7.22
N ALA A 95 -11.66 -2.21 -8.32
CA ALA A 95 -11.86 -3.65 -8.27
C ALA A 95 -10.75 -4.33 -7.45
N LEU A 96 -11.06 -5.45 -6.79
CA LEU A 96 -10.09 -6.12 -5.89
C LEU A 96 -8.83 -6.57 -6.62
N ASP A 97 -8.96 -7.10 -7.83
CA ASP A 97 -7.81 -7.54 -8.63
C ASP A 97 -6.91 -6.36 -9.04
N HIS A 98 -7.51 -5.18 -9.26
CA HIS A 98 -6.79 -3.95 -9.57
C HIS A 98 -6.05 -3.41 -8.33
N GLU A 99 -6.69 -3.45 -7.16
CA GLU A 99 -6.04 -3.13 -5.88
C GLU A 99 -4.85 -4.07 -5.64
N ALA A 100 -5.02 -5.38 -5.84
CA ALA A 100 -3.96 -6.37 -5.68
C ALA A 100 -2.76 -6.11 -6.61
N VAL A 101 -3.00 -5.75 -7.87
CA VAL A 101 -1.92 -5.41 -8.81
C VAL A 101 -1.15 -4.16 -8.36
N ILE A 102 -1.83 -3.12 -7.91
CA ILE A 102 -1.16 -1.91 -7.39
C ILE A 102 -0.34 -2.24 -6.14
N LEU A 103 -0.91 -3.00 -5.20
CA LEU A 103 -0.20 -3.42 -3.99
C LEU A 103 1.03 -4.30 -4.31
N ALA A 104 0.96 -5.15 -5.33
CA ALA A 104 2.09 -5.93 -5.81
C ALA A 104 3.24 -5.05 -6.28
N ARG A 105 2.93 -4.03 -7.07
CA ARG A 105 3.92 -3.10 -7.62
C ARG A 105 4.54 -2.24 -6.54
N LEU A 106 3.74 -1.76 -5.59
CA LEU A 106 4.27 -1.00 -4.44
C LEU A 106 5.18 -1.85 -3.54
N ALA A 107 4.84 -3.14 -3.36
CA ALA A 107 5.70 -4.07 -2.64
C ALA A 107 7.00 -4.38 -3.42
N GLU A 108 6.93 -4.50 -4.75
CA GLU A 108 8.10 -4.64 -5.63
C GLU A 108 9.04 -3.44 -5.49
N GLU A 109 8.52 -2.20 -5.56
CA GLU A 109 9.32 -0.98 -5.34
C GLU A 109 9.97 -0.98 -3.95
N ALA A 110 9.21 -1.33 -2.89
CA ALA A 110 9.76 -1.46 -1.55
C ALA A 110 10.91 -2.48 -1.47
N PHE A 111 10.77 -3.62 -2.14
CA PHE A 111 11.83 -4.63 -2.21
C PHE A 111 13.08 -4.12 -2.95
N VAL A 112 12.89 -3.42 -4.07
CA VAL A 112 13.99 -2.82 -4.86
C VAL A 112 14.75 -1.77 -4.05
N GLU A 113 14.04 -0.96 -3.26
CA GLU A 113 14.61 0.03 -2.34
C GLU A 113 15.20 -0.58 -1.05
N GLY A 114 15.18 -1.91 -0.92
CA GLY A 114 15.85 -2.63 0.17
C GLY A 114 15.04 -2.73 1.46
N ALA A 115 13.72 -2.57 1.40
CA ALA A 115 12.86 -2.84 2.55
C ALA A 115 12.78 -4.35 2.83
N ASP A 116 13.01 -4.74 4.09
CA ASP A 116 12.76 -6.10 4.57
C ASP A 116 11.29 -6.31 4.91
N VAL A 117 10.56 -5.22 5.17
CA VAL A 117 9.15 -5.25 5.59
C VAL A 117 8.37 -4.05 5.03
N VAL A 118 7.13 -4.31 4.61
CA VAL A 118 6.14 -3.28 4.28
C VAL A 118 5.07 -3.21 5.36
N TYR A 119 4.57 -2.00 5.61
CA TYR A 119 3.43 -1.73 6.48
C TYR A 119 2.30 -1.07 5.69
N ALA A 120 1.06 -1.45 5.98
CA ALA A 120 -0.12 -0.83 5.40
C ALA A 120 -1.18 -0.60 6.49
N PRO A 121 -1.37 0.65 6.93
CA PRO A 121 -2.51 1.01 7.76
C PRO A 121 -3.81 0.91 6.93
N VAL A 122 -4.73 0.05 7.36
CA VAL A 122 -6.01 -0.18 6.65
C VAL A 122 -7.19 -0.14 7.61
N ASP A 123 -8.39 0.10 7.09
CA ASP A 123 -9.61 -0.06 7.87
C ASP A 123 -9.88 -1.55 8.21
N ALA A 124 -10.70 -1.79 9.23
CA ALA A 124 -11.00 -3.16 9.66
C ALA A 124 -11.68 -4.02 8.57
N ALA A 125 -12.43 -3.41 7.65
CA ALA A 125 -13.10 -4.14 6.57
C ALA A 125 -12.13 -4.52 5.43
N ALA A 126 -11.00 -3.83 5.31
CA ALA A 126 -9.94 -4.10 4.35
C ALA A 126 -8.93 -5.16 4.83
N ALA A 127 -8.77 -5.33 6.15
CA ALA A 127 -7.80 -6.27 6.73
C ALA A 127 -7.95 -7.70 6.18
N ASP A 128 -9.17 -8.24 6.09
CA ASP A 128 -9.42 -9.60 5.58
C ASP A 128 -8.96 -9.76 4.11
N ARG A 129 -9.05 -8.68 3.31
CA ARG A 129 -8.59 -8.69 1.91
C ARG A 129 -7.07 -8.72 1.83
N TYR A 130 -6.40 -7.96 2.69
CA TYR A 130 -4.94 -7.95 2.78
C TYR A 130 -4.42 -9.32 3.24
N GLU A 131 -5.08 -9.97 4.20
CA GLU A 131 -4.74 -11.34 4.60
C GLU A 131 -4.85 -12.33 3.44
N ALA A 132 -5.89 -12.21 2.60
CA ALA A 132 -6.03 -13.04 1.39
C ALA A 132 -4.92 -12.79 0.35
N LEU A 133 -4.24 -11.65 0.42
CA LEU A 133 -3.08 -11.30 -0.43
C LEU A 133 -1.73 -11.65 0.22
N GLY A 134 -1.75 -12.33 1.38
CA GLY A 134 -0.55 -12.80 2.08
C GLY A 134 -0.04 -11.86 3.19
N TRP A 135 -0.75 -10.77 3.48
CA TRP A 135 -0.37 -9.88 4.57
C TRP A 135 -0.74 -10.46 5.93
N THR A 136 -0.06 -10.01 6.97
CA THR A 136 -0.31 -10.40 8.36
C THR A 136 -0.73 -9.18 9.19
N ARG A 137 -1.60 -9.37 10.19
CA ARG A 137 -1.96 -8.31 11.15
C ARG A 137 -0.81 -8.06 12.14
N ALA A 138 -0.25 -6.86 12.15
CA ALA A 138 0.74 -6.42 13.14
C ALA A 138 0.09 -5.87 14.42
N GLY A 139 -1.15 -5.39 14.34
CA GLY A 139 -1.96 -5.00 15.50
C GLY A 139 -3.03 -3.96 15.16
N GLU A 140 -3.86 -3.64 16.14
CA GLU A 140 -4.97 -2.68 16.01
C GLU A 140 -4.46 -1.24 16.01
N LEU A 141 -5.07 -0.41 15.18
CA LEU A 141 -4.86 1.04 15.11
C LEU A 141 -5.92 1.75 15.95
N ALA A 142 -5.47 2.63 16.83
CA ALA A 142 -6.36 3.52 17.55
C ALA A 142 -6.74 4.71 16.65
N PRO A 143 -8.02 5.15 16.66
CA PRO A 143 -8.45 6.38 16.01
C PRO A 143 -7.89 7.64 16.70
#